data_AF-A0A895Y6S4-F1
#
_entry.id   AF-A0A895Y6S4-F1
#
_cell.length_a   1.000
_cell.length_b   1.000
_cell.length_c   1.000
_cell.angle_alpha   90.00
_cell.angle_beta   90.00
_cell.angle_gamma   90.00
#
_symmetry.space_group_name_H-M   'P 1'
#
loop_
_entity.id
_entity.type
_entity.pdbx_description
1 polymer ?
#
loop_
_entity_poly.entity_id
_entity_poly.type
_entity_poly.pdbx_seq_one_letter_code
_entity_poly.pdbx_strand_id
1 'polypeptide(L)'
;MRTSALQTPQPASNTPPPPEPPPVGHRRLRLALGWGAVALLAGHASYQGGLAFDLMTAVMWAVSVVTDAAGVPFHLDWFGMSHRLAAVALGAGIAVATLRYQRRSRGACPRCGRHGHAARRDLTWLIRPASIVAAVPAIGYLALKLHWGFGGTLGLRDPAVFAGVKPWSPGMGDTAVMALIGVLVTFAMAYQRPRLPRWLLLAPALIGCLLLLPVGGISTGYLLLVWLSGDHSAFHGDLAAWVVIAVYPSFLIWGVGLAVVTVGFYFQTRRSCRRCGRG
;
A
#
# COMPACT_ATOMS: atom_id res chain seq x y z
N MET A 1 -58.52 8.38 -20.67
CA MET A 1 -58.05 7.92 -22.00
C MET A 1 -56.73 7.18 -21.81
N ARG A 2 -56.72 5.85 -21.96
CA ARG A 2 -55.51 5.01 -21.92
C ARG A 2 -54.93 4.98 -23.32
N THR A 3 -53.82 5.65 -23.55
CA THR A 3 -53.01 5.52 -24.76
C THR A 3 -52.21 4.21 -24.68
N SER A 4 -52.74 3.15 -25.31
CA SER A 4 -52.00 1.92 -25.58
C SER A 4 -50.87 2.23 -26.56
N ALA A 5 -49.64 2.34 -26.04
CA ALA A 5 -48.46 2.47 -26.87
C ALA A 5 -48.22 1.14 -27.61
N LEU A 6 -48.24 1.19 -28.94
CA LEU A 6 -47.85 0.11 -29.83
C LEU A 6 -46.42 -0.33 -29.50
N GLN A 7 -46.30 -1.53 -28.93
CA GLN A 7 -45.03 -2.21 -28.72
C GLN A 7 -44.48 -2.61 -30.10
N THR A 8 -43.52 -1.84 -30.63
CA THR A 8 -42.80 -2.23 -31.85
C THR A 8 -42.05 -3.53 -31.60
N PRO A 9 -42.18 -4.54 -32.47
CA PRO A 9 -41.50 -5.82 -32.32
C PRO A 9 -39.99 -5.61 -32.26
N GLN A 10 -39.36 -6.10 -31.19
CA GLN A 10 -37.91 -6.06 -31.03
C GLN A 10 -37.28 -6.94 -32.14
N PRO A 11 -36.35 -6.40 -32.96
CA PRO A 11 -35.67 -7.21 -33.96
C PRO A 11 -34.91 -8.34 -33.27
N ALA A 12 -35.09 -9.57 -33.78
CA ALA A 12 -34.38 -10.75 -33.30
C ALA A 12 -32.88 -10.48 -33.35
N SER A 13 -32.23 -10.42 -32.19
CA SER A 13 -30.80 -10.14 -32.14
C SER A 13 -30.04 -11.37 -32.62
N ASN A 14 -29.48 -11.33 -33.83
CA ASN A 14 -28.59 -12.36 -34.39
C ASN A 14 -27.20 -12.41 -33.69
N THR A 15 -27.14 -12.01 -32.42
CA THR A 15 -25.90 -12.10 -31.65
C THR A 15 -25.69 -13.57 -31.27
N PRO A 16 -24.57 -14.20 -31.67
CA PRO A 16 -24.28 -15.57 -31.25
C PRO A 16 -24.34 -15.68 -29.72
N PRO A 17 -24.81 -16.82 -29.19
CA PRO A 17 -24.89 -17.02 -27.75
C PRO A 17 -23.51 -16.80 -27.14
N PRO A 18 -23.43 -16.13 -25.97
CA PRO A 18 -22.15 -15.89 -25.32
C PRO A 18 -21.45 -17.22 -25.04
N PRO A 19 -20.12 -17.31 -25.18
CA PRO A 19 -19.38 -18.53 -24.91
C PRO A 19 -19.66 -19.04 -23.50
N GLU A 20 -19.82 -20.36 -23.36
CA GLU A 20 -20.12 -21.01 -22.11
C GLU A 20 -19.03 -20.68 -21.05
N PRO A 21 -19.40 -20.29 -19.82
CA PRO A 21 -18.42 -19.89 -18.82
C PRO A 21 -17.53 -21.09 -18.43
N PRO A 22 -16.22 -20.88 -18.23
CA PRO A 22 -15.33 -21.96 -17.82
C PRO A 22 -15.73 -22.55 -16.47
N PRO A 23 -15.49 -23.86 -16.23
CA PRO A 23 -15.81 -24.51 -14.96
C PRO A 23 -15.19 -23.78 -13.77
N VAL A 24 -15.96 -23.69 -12.68
CA VAL A 24 -15.65 -22.86 -11.49
C VAL A 24 -14.28 -23.18 -10.89
N GLY A 25 -13.84 -24.44 -10.93
CA GLY A 25 -12.53 -24.89 -10.42
C GLY A 25 -11.34 -24.24 -11.13
N HIS A 26 -11.32 -24.28 -12.47
CA HIS A 26 -10.24 -23.70 -13.27
C HIS A 26 -10.10 -22.19 -13.05
N ARG A 27 -11.23 -21.50 -12.82
CA ARG A 27 -11.23 -20.07 -12.55
C ARG A 27 -10.57 -19.73 -11.22
N ARG A 28 -10.88 -20.45 -10.14
CA ARG A 28 -10.29 -20.21 -8.81
C ARG A 28 -8.77 -20.43 -8.83
N LEU A 29 -8.33 -21.53 -9.45
CA LEU A 29 -6.92 -21.86 -9.57
C LEU A 29 -6.13 -20.77 -10.32
N ARG A 30 -6.61 -20.34 -11.50
CA ARG A 30 -5.95 -19.27 -12.27
C ARG A 30 -5.84 -17.95 -11.50
N LEU A 31 -6.88 -17.58 -10.75
CA LEU A 31 -6.84 -16.39 -9.91
C LEU A 31 -5.86 -16.55 -8.75
N ALA A 32 -5.83 -17.72 -8.09
CA ALA A 32 -4.90 -18.00 -7.01
C ALA A 32 -3.44 -17.95 -7.51
N LEU A 33 -3.13 -18.57 -8.65
CA LEU A 33 -1.81 -18.52 -9.28
C LEU A 33 -1.41 -17.08 -9.66
N GLY A 34 -2.33 -16.34 -10.29
CA GLY A 34 -2.08 -14.95 -10.68
C GLY A 34 -1.79 -14.03 -9.49
N TRP A 35 -2.56 -14.13 -8.41
CA TRP A 35 -2.30 -13.35 -7.20
C TRP A 35 -1.11 -13.86 -6.39
N GLY A 36 -0.87 -15.16 -6.37
CA GLY A 36 0.32 -15.76 -5.75
C GLY A 36 1.61 -15.26 -6.40
N ALA A 37 1.67 -15.23 -7.74
CA ALA A 37 2.81 -14.68 -8.47
C ALA A 37 3.04 -13.19 -8.15
N VAL A 38 1.96 -12.38 -8.07
CA VAL A 38 2.07 -10.97 -7.67
C VAL A 38 2.62 -10.82 -6.26
N ALA A 39 2.12 -11.62 -5.31
CA ALA A 39 2.59 -11.59 -3.92
C ALA A 39 4.06 -11.99 -3.80
N LEU A 40 4.50 -13.03 -4.53
CA LEU A 40 5.90 -13.46 -4.56
C LEU A 40 6.82 -12.37 -5.13
N LEU A 41 6.44 -11.76 -6.25
CA LEU A 41 7.23 -10.68 -6.86
C LEU A 41 7.27 -9.42 -5.96
N ALA A 42 6.17 -9.09 -5.29
CA ALA A 42 6.12 -7.99 -4.34
C ALA A 42 6.98 -8.28 -3.09
N GLY A 43 6.93 -9.51 -2.58
CA GLY A 43 7.79 -9.97 -1.48
C GLY A 43 9.27 -9.90 -1.87
N HIS A 44 9.62 -10.41 -3.06
CA HIS A 44 10.98 -10.34 -3.61
C HIS A 44 11.47 -8.89 -3.74
N ALA A 45 10.66 -8.00 -4.30
CA ALA A 45 11.00 -6.58 -4.41
C ALA A 45 11.19 -5.90 -3.04
N SER A 46 10.65 -6.47 -1.97
CA SER A 46 10.71 -5.93 -0.60
C SER A 46 11.78 -6.60 0.27
N TYR A 47 12.36 -7.72 -0.17
CA TYR A 47 13.31 -8.51 0.59
C TYR A 47 14.73 -7.91 0.60
N GLN A 48 15.45 -8.06 1.72
CA GLN A 48 16.85 -7.65 1.99
C GLN A 48 17.27 -6.32 1.34
N GLY A 49 16.94 -5.19 1.98
CA GLY A 49 17.24 -3.86 1.44
C GLY A 49 16.39 -3.52 0.22
N GLY A 50 15.13 -3.99 0.19
CA GLY A 50 14.22 -3.91 -0.95
C GLY A 50 14.06 -2.52 -1.59
N LEU A 51 13.22 -2.42 -2.62
CA LEU A 51 13.17 -1.27 -3.52
C LEU A 51 13.06 0.10 -2.82
N ALA A 52 12.38 0.17 -1.67
CA ALA A 52 12.33 1.40 -0.88
C ALA A 52 13.70 1.86 -0.38
N PHE A 53 14.53 0.94 0.10
CA PHE A 53 15.90 1.20 0.54
C PHE A 53 16.81 1.49 -0.66
N ASP A 54 16.65 0.79 -1.78
CA ASP A 54 17.38 1.11 -3.03
C ASP A 54 17.10 2.55 -3.47
N LEU A 55 15.82 2.96 -3.49
CA LEU A 55 15.41 4.32 -3.87
C LEU A 55 15.96 5.37 -2.90
N MET A 56 15.89 5.10 -1.59
CA MET A 56 16.47 5.98 -0.57
C MET A 56 17.98 6.11 -0.78
N THR A 57 18.68 5.00 -0.98
CA THR A 57 20.14 4.99 -1.22
C THR A 57 20.48 5.73 -2.51
N ALA A 58 19.68 5.59 -3.57
CA ALA A 58 19.85 6.33 -4.82
C ALA A 58 19.69 7.83 -4.64
N VAL A 59 18.68 8.26 -3.87
CA VAL A 59 18.47 9.69 -3.54
C VAL A 59 19.64 10.22 -2.70
N MET A 60 20.05 9.49 -1.67
CA MET A 60 21.16 9.87 -0.80
C MET A 60 22.49 9.95 -1.57
N TRP A 61 22.73 8.99 -2.47
CA TRP A 61 23.85 9.03 -3.40
C TRP A 61 23.77 10.28 -4.30
N ALA A 62 22.63 10.56 -4.93
CA ALA A 62 22.47 11.75 -5.77
C ALA A 62 22.70 13.06 -5.00
N VAL A 63 22.19 13.17 -3.77
CA VAL A 63 22.43 14.33 -2.90
C VAL A 63 23.92 14.48 -2.62
N SER A 64 24.62 13.39 -2.25
CA SER A 64 26.06 13.43 -1.96
C SER A 64 26.90 13.90 -3.16
N VAL A 65 26.53 13.48 -4.38
CA VAL A 65 27.17 13.93 -5.63
C VAL A 65 26.97 15.43 -5.86
N VAL A 66 25.80 15.97 -5.51
CA VAL A 66 25.47 17.38 -5.73
C VAL A 66 26.06 18.29 -4.65
N THR A 67 26.10 17.84 -3.39
CA THR A 67 26.51 18.68 -2.25
C THR A 67 27.99 18.58 -1.91
N ASP A 68 28.74 17.69 -2.57
CA ASP A 68 30.13 17.35 -2.23
C ASP A 68 30.29 17.00 -0.74
N ALA A 69 29.22 16.46 -0.14
CA ALA A 69 29.22 15.99 1.23
C ALA A 69 30.04 14.69 1.32
N ALA A 70 31.37 14.86 1.33
CA ALA A 70 32.32 13.79 1.55
C ALA A 70 32.05 13.16 2.92
N GLY A 71 31.54 11.92 2.96
CA GLY A 71 31.41 11.24 4.25
C GLY A 71 30.60 9.95 4.32
N VAL A 72 29.74 9.64 3.35
CA VAL A 72 28.96 8.40 3.41
C VAL A 72 29.08 7.62 2.10
N PRO A 73 29.90 6.55 2.04
CA PRO A 73 30.04 5.72 0.85
C PRO A 73 28.77 4.87 0.67
N PHE A 74 27.73 5.46 0.07
CA PHE A 74 26.55 4.71 -0.35
C PHE A 74 26.88 3.90 -1.60
N HIS A 75 27.12 2.60 -1.44
CA HIS A 75 27.26 1.68 -2.55
C HIS A 75 25.87 1.36 -3.11
N LEU A 76 25.56 1.91 -4.28
CA LEU A 76 24.33 1.56 -4.98
C LEU A 76 24.48 0.20 -5.66
N ASP A 77 23.67 -0.77 -5.25
CA ASP A 77 23.53 -2.04 -5.96
C ASP A 77 22.63 -1.84 -7.19
N TRP A 78 23.23 -1.34 -8.28
CA TRP A 78 22.53 -1.11 -9.54
C TRP A 78 21.84 -2.35 -10.08
N PHE A 79 22.46 -3.53 -9.92
CA PHE A 79 21.92 -4.79 -10.43
C PHE A 79 20.75 -5.27 -9.58
N GLY A 80 20.89 -5.26 -8.26
CA GLY A 80 19.80 -5.57 -7.34
C GLY A 80 18.60 -4.65 -7.52
N MET A 81 18.83 -3.33 -7.60
CA MET A 81 17.78 -2.35 -7.85
C MET A 81 17.07 -2.60 -9.19
N SER A 82 17.82 -2.84 -10.27
CA SER A 82 17.24 -3.10 -11.60
C SER A 82 16.39 -4.37 -11.61
N HIS A 83 16.86 -5.43 -10.95
CA HIS A 83 16.11 -6.68 -10.82
C HIS A 83 14.82 -6.50 -10.00
N ARG A 84 14.88 -5.74 -8.90
CA ARG A 84 13.70 -5.42 -8.08
C ARG A 84 12.69 -4.53 -8.82
N LEU A 85 13.15 -3.56 -9.60
CA LEU A 85 12.31 -2.76 -10.50
C LEU A 85 11.62 -3.63 -11.56
N ALA A 86 12.36 -4.55 -12.18
CA ALA A 86 11.80 -5.51 -13.13
C ALA A 86 10.74 -6.41 -12.48
N ALA A 87 10.98 -6.88 -11.26
CA ALA A 87 10.01 -7.67 -10.50
C ALA A 87 8.71 -6.88 -10.21
N VAL A 88 8.82 -5.60 -9.84
CA VAL A 88 7.65 -4.73 -9.65
C VAL A 88 6.89 -4.51 -10.96
N ALA A 89 7.58 -4.24 -12.06
CA ALA A 89 6.96 -4.05 -13.37
C ALA A 89 6.24 -5.32 -13.85
N LEU A 90 6.88 -6.48 -13.72
CA LEU A 90 6.29 -7.78 -14.05
C LEU A 90 5.08 -8.09 -13.15
N GLY A 91 5.23 -7.87 -11.84
CA GLY A 91 4.15 -8.04 -10.86
C GLY A 91 2.95 -7.15 -11.18
N ALA A 92 3.17 -5.89 -11.54
CA ALA A 92 2.11 -4.98 -11.97
C ALA A 92 1.42 -5.48 -13.26
N GLY A 93 2.19 -5.97 -14.23
CA GLY A 93 1.66 -6.57 -15.46
C GLY A 93 0.75 -7.78 -15.17
N ILE A 94 1.22 -8.71 -14.33
CA ILE A 94 0.45 -9.90 -13.90
C ILE A 94 -0.80 -9.47 -13.12
N ALA A 95 -0.70 -8.51 -12.21
CA ALA A 95 -1.84 -8.00 -11.46
C ALA A 95 -2.91 -7.42 -12.40
N VAL A 96 -2.51 -6.63 -13.40
CA VAL A 96 -3.44 -6.09 -14.42
C VAL A 96 -4.06 -7.20 -15.24
N ALA A 97 -3.30 -8.21 -15.67
CA ALA A 97 -3.81 -9.35 -16.43
C ALA A 97 -4.81 -10.18 -15.60
N THR A 98 -4.47 -10.51 -14.35
CA THR A 98 -5.32 -11.21 -13.39
C THR A 98 -6.61 -10.45 -13.12
N LEU A 99 -6.54 -9.13 -12.92
CA LEU A 99 -7.71 -8.27 -12.74
C LEU A 99 -8.61 -8.25 -13.99
N ARG A 100 -8.03 -8.17 -15.19
CA ARG A 100 -8.79 -8.22 -16.44
C ARG A 100 -9.48 -9.58 -16.60
N TYR A 101 -8.79 -10.67 -16.33
CA TYR A 101 -9.35 -12.02 -16.33
C TYR A 101 -10.49 -12.17 -15.31
N GLN A 102 -10.28 -11.67 -14.09
CA GLN A 102 -11.30 -11.67 -13.03
C GLN A 102 -12.55 -10.90 -13.43
N ARG A 103 -12.40 -9.74 -14.10
CA ARG A 103 -13.54 -8.93 -14.58
C ARG A 103 -14.29 -9.64 -15.71
N ARG A 104 -13.58 -10.17 -16.71
CA ARG A 104 -14.17 -10.91 -17.83
C ARG A 104 -14.93 -12.15 -17.34
N SER A 105 -14.32 -12.95 -16.47
CA SER A 105 -14.95 -14.15 -15.90
C SER A 105 -16.14 -13.85 -14.96
N ARG A 106 -16.41 -12.57 -14.64
CA ARG A 106 -17.58 -12.13 -13.88
C ARG A 106 -18.66 -11.51 -14.77
N GLY A 107 -18.49 -11.45 -16.09
CA GLY A 107 -19.36 -10.64 -16.96
C GLY A 107 -19.34 -9.15 -16.63
N ALA A 108 -18.34 -8.69 -15.88
CA ALA A 108 -18.25 -7.31 -15.44
C ALA A 108 -17.63 -6.44 -16.54
N CYS A 109 -17.88 -5.12 -16.49
CA CYS A 109 -17.27 -4.21 -17.46
C CYS A 109 -15.73 -4.34 -17.42
N PRO A 110 -15.04 -4.55 -18.56
CA PRO A 110 -13.60 -4.78 -18.57
C PRO A 110 -12.79 -3.58 -18.02
N ARG A 111 -13.33 -2.36 -18.16
CA ARG A 111 -12.68 -1.12 -17.73
C ARG A 111 -12.87 -0.82 -16.24
N CYS A 112 -14.11 -0.85 -15.74
CA CYS A 112 -14.41 -0.46 -14.35
C CYS A 112 -14.68 -1.65 -13.41
N GLY A 113 -14.85 -2.86 -13.93
CA GLY A 113 -15.13 -4.08 -13.16
C GLY A 113 -16.52 -4.12 -12.51
N ARG A 114 -17.45 -3.23 -12.88
CA ARG A 114 -18.81 -3.20 -12.34
C ARG A 114 -19.72 -4.23 -13.02
N HIS A 115 -20.52 -4.94 -12.22
CA HIS A 115 -21.60 -5.82 -12.65
C HIS A 115 -22.93 -5.30 -12.09
N GLY A 116 -23.97 -5.22 -12.92
CA GLY A 116 -25.29 -4.71 -12.53
C GLY A 116 -25.32 -3.25 -12.02
N HIS A 117 -26.49 -2.85 -11.52
CA HIS A 117 -26.72 -1.62 -10.76
C HIS A 117 -26.50 -1.89 -9.26
N ALA A 118 -25.25 -2.16 -8.87
CA ALA A 118 -24.97 -2.37 -7.45
C ALA A 118 -25.19 -1.06 -6.68
N ALA A 119 -26.08 -1.10 -5.69
CA ALA A 119 -26.30 0.02 -4.77
C ALA A 119 -24.97 0.49 -4.18
N ARG A 120 -24.83 1.81 -4.01
CA ARG A 120 -23.65 2.42 -3.40
C ARG A 120 -23.55 1.91 -1.96
N ARG A 121 -22.57 1.04 -1.68
CA ARG A 121 -22.33 0.55 -0.33
C ARG A 121 -21.83 1.70 0.52
N ASP A 122 -22.55 2.02 1.59
CA ASP A 122 -22.02 2.90 2.62
C ASP A 122 -20.97 2.12 3.43
N LEU A 123 -19.70 2.45 3.19
CA LEU A 123 -18.54 1.90 3.90
C LEU A 123 -18.07 2.81 5.04
N THR A 124 -18.79 3.89 5.35
CA THR A 124 -18.35 4.91 6.32
C THR A 124 -18.17 4.31 7.72
N TRP A 125 -19.01 3.35 8.10
CA TRP A 125 -18.92 2.63 9.37
C TRP A 125 -17.61 1.84 9.52
N LEU A 126 -17.00 1.39 8.40
CA LEU A 126 -15.73 0.68 8.38
C LEU A 126 -14.54 1.63 8.24
N ILE A 127 -14.68 2.66 7.39
CA ILE A 127 -13.59 3.60 7.08
C ILE A 127 -13.21 4.43 8.31
N ARG A 128 -14.19 4.90 9.10
CA ARG A 128 -13.92 5.73 10.29
C ARG A 128 -13.09 5.00 11.36
N PRO A 129 -13.47 3.81 11.86
CA PRO A 129 -12.64 3.10 12.81
C PRO A 129 -11.29 2.71 12.20
N ALA A 130 -11.25 2.27 10.94
CA ALA A 130 -9.99 1.97 10.25
C ALA A 130 -9.04 3.18 10.18
N SER A 131 -9.58 4.40 10.05
CA SER A 131 -8.77 5.62 10.06
C SER A 131 -8.11 5.88 11.41
N ILE A 132 -8.80 5.60 12.52
CA ILE A 132 -8.26 5.71 13.87
C ILE A 132 -7.19 4.63 14.10
N VAL A 133 -7.50 3.38 13.74
CA VAL A 133 -6.55 2.25 13.82
C VAL A 133 -5.28 2.52 13.02
N ALA A 134 -5.39 3.19 11.87
CA ALA A 134 -4.24 3.60 11.08
C ALA A 134 -3.47 4.78 11.69
N ALA A 135 -4.18 5.78 12.22
CA ALA A 135 -3.57 7.02 12.69
C ALA A 135 -2.81 6.84 14.01
N VAL A 136 -3.32 6.05 14.96
CA VAL A 136 -2.68 5.85 16.27
C VAL A 136 -1.22 5.38 16.16
N PRO A 137 -0.88 4.27 15.48
CA PRO A 137 0.51 3.84 15.32
C PRO A 137 1.36 4.85 14.56
N ALA A 138 0.79 5.53 13.55
CA ALA A 138 1.49 6.57 12.81
C ALA A 138 1.87 7.78 13.69
N ILE A 139 0.97 8.21 14.57
CA ILE A 139 1.21 9.28 15.55
C ILE A 139 2.27 8.85 16.56
N GLY A 140 2.21 7.60 17.06
CA GLY A 140 3.22 7.06 17.97
C GLY A 140 4.61 7.05 17.32
N TYR A 141 4.70 6.60 16.07
CA TYR A 141 5.95 6.61 15.31
C TYR A 141 6.47 8.03 15.04
N LEU A 142 5.58 8.95 14.65
CA LEU A 142 5.90 10.37 14.50
C LEU A 142 6.49 10.95 15.79
N ALA A 143 5.83 10.74 16.93
CA ALA A 143 6.29 11.22 18.22
C ALA A 143 7.67 10.64 18.59
N LEU A 144 7.89 9.35 18.36
CA LEU A 144 9.17 8.69 18.61
C LEU A 144 10.29 9.27 17.74
N LYS A 145 10.03 9.49 16.44
CA LYS A 145 11.00 10.09 15.51
C LYS A 145 11.33 11.53 15.87
N LEU A 146 10.35 12.34 16.25
CA LEU A 146 10.59 13.69 16.73
C LEU A 146 11.39 13.68 18.03
N HIS A 147 11.03 12.80 18.98
CA HIS A 147 11.77 12.64 20.23
C HIS A 147 13.25 12.38 19.98
N TRP A 148 13.57 11.39 19.12
CA TRP A 148 14.96 11.10 18.72
C TRP A 148 15.63 12.26 17.99
N GLY A 149 14.92 12.92 17.07
CA GLY A 149 15.45 14.07 16.33
C GLY A 149 15.80 15.25 17.24
N PHE A 150 15.10 15.43 18.36
CA PHE A 150 15.37 16.47 19.36
C PHE A 150 16.31 16.01 20.50
N GLY A 151 17.06 14.92 20.30
CA GLY A 151 18.07 14.44 21.26
C GLY A 151 17.54 13.52 22.36
N GLY A 152 16.27 13.13 22.27
CA GLY A 152 15.67 12.16 23.19
C GLY A 152 16.24 10.75 22.99
N THR A 153 16.36 9.99 24.07
CA THR A 153 17.03 8.68 24.10
C THR A 153 16.09 7.50 24.36
N LEU A 154 14.77 7.73 24.25
CA LEU A 154 13.77 6.73 24.61
C LEU A 154 13.94 5.48 23.74
N GLY A 155 14.20 4.34 24.40
CA GLY A 155 14.35 3.07 23.71
C GLY A 155 15.69 2.85 23.02
N LEU A 156 16.69 3.73 23.22
CA LEU A 156 18.08 3.45 22.85
C LEU A 156 18.75 2.65 23.96
N ARG A 157 19.59 1.67 23.60
CA ARG A 157 20.46 0.97 24.56
C ARG A 157 21.71 1.77 24.87
N ASP A 158 22.25 2.42 23.85
CA ASP A 158 23.37 3.36 23.96
C ASP A 158 22.92 4.74 23.45
N PRO A 159 22.81 5.74 24.34
CA PRO A 159 22.51 7.13 23.96
C PRO A 159 23.50 7.74 22.95
N ALA A 160 24.76 7.28 22.93
CA ALA A 160 25.79 7.85 22.08
C ALA A 160 25.50 7.65 20.59
N VAL A 161 24.76 6.59 20.23
CA VAL A 161 24.39 6.27 18.85
C VAL A 161 23.66 7.45 18.19
N PHE A 162 22.86 8.20 18.96
CA PHE A 162 22.07 9.34 18.45
C PHE A 162 22.62 10.71 18.85
N ALA A 163 23.82 10.79 19.44
CA ALA A 163 24.38 12.05 19.93
C ALA A 163 24.56 13.14 18.84
N GLY A 164 24.71 12.73 17.58
CA GLY A 164 24.83 13.64 16.42
C GLY A 164 23.57 13.77 15.57
N VAL A 165 22.49 13.07 15.92
CA VAL A 165 21.26 13.05 15.12
C VAL A 165 20.48 14.34 15.35
N LYS A 166 19.98 14.93 14.27
CA LYS A 166 19.18 16.15 14.28
C LYS A 166 17.83 15.89 13.61
N PRO A 167 16.83 16.78 13.77
CA PRO A 167 15.53 16.58 13.13
C PRO A 167 15.64 16.53 11.61
N TRP A 168 16.63 17.17 11.00
CA TRP A 168 16.88 17.13 9.55
C TRP A 168 17.88 16.06 9.12
N SER A 169 18.33 15.18 10.03
CA SER A 169 19.12 14.02 9.64
C SER A 169 18.28 13.10 8.75
N PRO A 170 18.87 12.51 7.69
CA PRO A 170 18.20 11.52 6.85
C PRO A 170 17.60 10.38 7.68
N GLY A 171 16.36 9.99 7.37
CA GLY A 171 15.63 8.97 8.12
C GLY A 171 15.02 9.44 9.45
N MET A 172 15.15 10.72 9.83
CA MET A 172 14.46 11.31 10.98
C MET A 172 13.29 12.21 10.55
N GLY A 173 13.55 13.48 10.23
CA GLY A 173 12.48 14.45 9.95
C GLY A 173 11.68 14.13 8.70
N ASP A 174 12.32 13.58 7.68
CA ASP A 174 11.66 13.06 6.48
C ASP A 174 10.60 11.99 6.83
N THR A 175 10.96 10.99 7.65
CA THR A 175 10.02 9.93 8.07
C THR A 175 8.94 10.46 9.01
N ALA A 176 9.26 11.44 9.86
CA ALA A 176 8.26 12.14 10.68
C ALA A 176 7.26 12.91 9.79
N VAL A 177 7.74 13.68 8.81
CA VAL A 177 6.88 14.39 7.86
C VAL A 177 6.02 13.42 7.06
N MET A 178 6.58 12.29 6.59
CA MET A 178 5.80 11.26 5.91
C MET A 178 4.73 10.65 6.81
N ALA A 179 5.03 10.39 8.09
CA ALA A 179 4.04 9.91 9.05
C ALA A 179 2.92 10.93 9.27
N LEU A 180 3.25 12.21 9.40
CA LEU A 180 2.28 13.28 9.50
C LEU A 180 1.38 13.36 8.24
N ILE A 181 1.96 13.32 7.05
CA ILE A 181 1.22 13.26 5.78
C ILE A 181 0.29 12.05 5.77
N GLY A 182 0.77 10.88 6.20
CA GLY A 182 -0.03 9.67 6.31
C GLY A 182 -1.24 9.83 7.22
N VAL A 183 -1.08 10.44 8.40
CA VAL A 183 -2.18 10.76 9.32
C VAL A 183 -3.19 11.70 8.67
N LEU A 184 -2.72 12.81 8.08
CA LEU A 184 -3.57 13.81 7.43
C LEU A 184 -4.35 13.24 6.25
N VAL A 185 -3.69 12.49 5.37
CA VAL A 185 -4.30 11.82 4.20
C VAL A 185 -5.34 10.80 4.65
N THR A 186 -5.04 10.01 5.69
CA THR A 186 -5.96 9.02 6.26
C THR A 186 -7.26 9.69 6.74
N PHE A 187 -7.15 10.76 7.52
CA PHE A 187 -8.32 11.49 8.00
C PHE A 187 -9.05 12.26 6.89
N ALA A 188 -8.32 12.89 5.95
CA ALA A 188 -8.92 13.59 4.83
C ALA A 188 -9.80 12.66 3.96
N MET A 189 -9.36 11.41 3.76
CA MET A 189 -10.15 10.38 3.08
C MET A 189 -11.34 9.91 3.94
N ALA A 190 -11.14 9.66 5.23
CA ALA A 190 -12.17 9.13 6.11
C ALA A 190 -13.34 10.09 6.35
N TYR A 191 -13.05 11.39 6.42
CA TYR A 191 -14.03 12.45 6.59
C TYR A 191 -14.40 13.17 5.28
N GLN A 192 -14.03 12.58 4.13
CA GLN A 192 -14.43 12.99 2.79
C GLN A 192 -14.34 14.50 2.53
N ARG A 193 -13.18 15.12 2.79
CA ARG A 193 -12.99 16.56 2.51
C ARG A 193 -13.24 16.85 1.02
N PRO A 194 -14.34 17.53 0.63
CA PRO A 194 -14.83 17.52 -0.75
C PRO A 194 -14.01 18.38 -1.73
N ARG A 195 -13.00 19.11 -1.23
CA ARG A 195 -12.25 20.11 -2.03
C ARG A 195 -10.97 19.58 -2.66
N LEU A 196 -10.50 18.39 -2.27
CA LEU A 196 -9.21 17.88 -2.73
C LEU A 196 -9.38 16.98 -3.97
N PRO A 197 -8.54 17.15 -5.01
CA PRO A 197 -8.50 16.21 -6.13
C PRO A 197 -8.22 14.80 -5.62
N ARG A 198 -9.02 13.83 -6.08
CA ARG A 198 -8.92 12.43 -5.64
C ARG A 198 -7.52 11.84 -5.79
N TRP A 199 -6.78 12.23 -6.82
CA TRP A 199 -5.41 11.73 -7.05
C TRP A 199 -4.43 12.20 -5.97
N LEU A 200 -4.64 13.39 -5.40
CA LEU A 200 -3.79 13.97 -4.35
C LEU A 200 -3.88 13.17 -3.04
N LEU A 201 -5.01 12.51 -2.79
CA LEU A 201 -5.19 11.65 -1.62
C LEU A 201 -4.80 10.19 -1.93
N LEU A 202 -5.20 9.67 -3.09
CA LEU A 202 -4.94 8.28 -3.44
C LEU A 202 -3.47 7.98 -3.70
N ALA A 203 -2.73 8.87 -4.37
CA ALA A 203 -1.33 8.63 -4.70
C ALA A 203 -0.46 8.42 -3.43
N PRO A 204 -0.42 9.34 -2.45
CA PRO A 204 0.37 9.14 -1.23
C PRO A 204 -0.16 7.97 -0.39
N ALA A 205 -1.47 7.72 -0.36
CA ALA A 205 -2.03 6.59 0.37
C ALA A 205 -1.60 5.24 -0.24
N LEU A 206 -1.59 5.12 -1.56
CA LEU A 206 -1.11 3.93 -2.26
C LEU A 206 0.40 3.71 -2.06
N ILE A 207 1.20 4.78 -2.13
CA ILE A 207 2.63 4.73 -1.79
C ILE A 207 2.81 4.25 -0.35
N GLY A 208 2.08 4.84 0.60
CA GLY A 208 2.07 4.43 2.01
C GLY A 208 1.72 2.96 2.19
N CYS A 209 0.67 2.44 1.53
CA CYS A 209 0.33 1.03 1.57
C CYS A 209 1.45 0.13 1.01
N LEU A 210 2.06 0.52 -0.12
CA LEU A 210 3.14 -0.23 -0.75
C LEU A 210 4.40 -0.26 0.11
N LEU A 211 4.67 0.77 0.90
CA LEU A 211 5.82 0.81 1.82
C LEU A 211 5.52 0.07 3.14
N LEU A 212 4.37 0.35 3.76
CA LEU A 212 4.06 -0.12 5.11
C LEU A 212 3.68 -1.61 5.16
N LEU A 213 2.91 -2.10 4.18
CA LEU A 213 2.43 -3.49 4.23
C LEU A 213 3.57 -4.51 4.10
N PRO A 214 4.51 -4.39 3.15
CA PRO A 214 5.61 -5.34 3.05
C PRO A 214 6.57 -5.23 4.24
N VAL A 215 6.96 -4.01 4.62
CA VAL A 215 7.88 -3.79 5.76
C VAL A 215 7.25 -4.31 7.05
N GLY A 216 6.02 -3.90 7.36
CA GLY A 216 5.30 -4.38 8.54
C GLY A 216 5.08 -5.89 8.49
N GLY A 217 4.62 -6.42 7.36
CA GLY A 217 4.31 -7.85 7.23
C GLY A 217 5.52 -8.75 7.39
N ILE A 218 6.61 -8.46 6.66
CA ILE A 218 7.86 -9.24 6.72
C ILE A 218 8.51 -9.11 8.09
N SER A 219 8.65 -7.88 8.61
CA SER A 219 9.30 -7.66 9.91
C SER A 219 8.49 -8.27 11.05
N THR A 220 7.16 -8.13 11.08
CA THR A 220 6.33 -8.78 12.11
C THR A 220 6.37 -10.30 12.00
N GLY A 221 6.35 -10.85 10.78
CA GLY A 221 6.50 -12.29 10.57
C GLY A 221 7.85 -12.82 11.06
N TYR A 222 8.93 -12.11 10.74
CA TYR A 222 10.27 -12.43 11.24
C TYR A 222 10.35 -12.36 12.77
N LEU A 223 9.81 -11.31 13.38
CA LEU A 223 9.77 -11.17 14.84
C LEU A 223 8.99 -12.31 15.52
N LEU A 224 7.88 -12.75 14.91
CA LEU A 224 7.13 -13.90 15.39
C LEU A 224 7.96 -15.19 15.31
N LEU A 225 8.69 -15.40 14.21
CA LEU A 225 9.57 -16.57 14.07
C LEU A 225 10.71 -16.57 15.10
N VAL A 226 11.38 -15.42 15.29
CA VAL A 226 12.41 -15.23 16.32
C VAL A 226 11.85 -15.54 17.71
N TRP A 227 10.68 -14.99 18.03
CA TRP A 227 10.03 -15.23 19.32
C TRP A 227 9.70 -16.72 19.55
N LEU A 228 9.15 -17.40 18.53
CA LEU A 228 8.84 -18.82 18.59
C LEU A 228 10.09 -19.72 18.67
N SER A 229 11.22 -19.26 18.13
CA SER A 229 12.48 -20.02 18.16
C SER A 229 13.19 -20.00 19.53
N GLY A 230 12.84 -19.05 20.41
CA GLY A 230 13.54 -18.81 21.67
C GLY A 230 14.91 -18.15 21.51
N ASP A 231 15.41 -17.97 20.28
CA ASP A 231 16.65 -17.26 20.02
C ASP A 231 16.40 -15.75 19.97
N HIS A 232 16.72 -15.06 21.06
CA HIS A 232 16.55 -13.61 21.16
C HIS A 232 17.78 -12.82 20.67
N SER A 233 18.77 -13.48 20.06
CA SER A 233 19.98 -12.81 19.57
C SER A 233 19.71 -11.83 18.42
N ALA A 234 18.63 -12.04 17.66
CA ALA A 234 18.19 -11.11 16.60
C ALA A 234 17.83 -9.71 17.11
N PHE A 235 17.69 -9.52 18.42
CA PHE A 235 17.41 -8.23 19.05
C PHE A 235 18.65 -7.45 19.47
N HIS A 236 19.89 -7.85 19.12
CA HIS A 236 21.14 -7.22 19.60
C HIS A 236 21.53 -5.87 18.97
N GLY A 237 20.59 -5.12 18.38
CA GLY A 237 20.88 -3.78 17.84
C GLY A 237 21.02 -2.67 18.89
N ASP A 238 21.29 -1.45 18.43
CA ASP A 238 21.39 -0.25 19.28
C ASP A 238 20.04 0.16 19.92
N LEU A 239 18.93 -0.37 19.40
CA LEU A 239 17.59 -0.16 19.91
C LEU A 239 17.21 -1.22 20.94
N ALA A 240 16.51 -0.82 21.98
CA ALA A 240 15.88 -1.73 22.93
C ALA A 240 14.87 -2.63 22.20
N ALA A 241 14.78 -3.90 22.61
CA ALA A 241 13.94 -4.90 21.96
C ALA A 241 12.46 -4.48 21.88
N TRP A 242 11.94 -3.78 22.91
CA TRP A 242 10.56 -3.29 22.90
C TRP A 242 10.27 -2.30 21.77
N VAL A 243 11.26 -1.48 21.35
CA VAL A 243 11.09 -0.53 20.24
C VAL A 243 10.85 -1.30 18.95
N VAL A 244 11.67 -2.32 18.70
CA VAL A 244 11.55 -3.21 17.54
C VAL A 244 10.19 -3.91 17.55
N ILE A 245 9.80 -4.48 18.69
CA ILE A 245 8.53 -5.19 18.87
C ILE A 245 7.32 -4.25 18.74
N ALA A 246 7.43 -2.98 19.13
CA ALA A 246 6.35 -2.01 19.01
C ALA A 246 6.24 -1.45 17.58
N VAL A 247 7.35 -1.04 16.97
CA VAL A 247 7.38 -0.28 15.71
C VAL A 247 6.97 -1.14 14.52
N TYR A 248 7.51 -2.35 14.37
CA TYR A 248 7.27 -3.14 13.15
C TYR A 248 5.82 -3.64 13.04
N PRO A 249 5.19 -4.22 14.08
CA PRO A 249 3.75 -4.50 14.06
C PRO A 249 2.89 -3.24 13.88
N SER A 250 3.31 -2.10 14.43
CA SER A 250 2.62 -0.83 14.23
C SER A 250 2.58 -0.42 12.76
N PHE A 251 3.65 -0.65 11.98
CA PHE A 251 3.63 -0.42 10.54
C PHE A 251 2.64 -1.32 9.80
N LEU A 252 2.52 -2.60 10.21
CA LEU A 252 1.54 -3.50 9.62
C LEU A 252 0.11 -3.03 9.92
N ILE A 253 -0.19 -2.69 11.18
CA ILE A 253 -1.49 -2.18 11.60
C ILE A 253 -1.84 -0.88 10.85
N TRP A 254 -0.87 0.05 10.79
CA TRP A 254 -1.00 1.29 10.04
C TRP A 254 -1.28 1.03 8.55
N GLY A 255 -0.48 0.18 7.91
CA GLY A 255 -0.61 -0.17 6.50
C GLY A 255 -1.95 -0.81 6.15
N VAL A 256 -2.44 -1.73 7.00
CA VAL A 256 -3.73 -2.39 6.82
C VAL A 256 -4.88 -1.40 6.99
N GLY A 257 -4.86 -0.58 8.04
CA GLY A 257 -5.88 0.44 8.26
C GLY A 257 -5.92 1.45 7.11
N LEU A 258 -4.75 1.93 6.66
CA LEU A 258 -4.63 2.82 5.51
C LEU A 258 -5.17 2.18 4.23
N ALA A 259 -4.90 0.88 4.01
CA ALA A 259 -5.43 0.16 2.85
C ALA A 259 -6.97 0.09 2.86
N VAL A 260 -7.57 -0.20 4.02
CA VAL A 260 -9.04 -0.20 4.19
C VAL A 260 -9.62 1.17 3.88
N VAL A 261 -9.06 2.24 4.44
CA VAL A 261 -9.50 3.62 4.19
C VAL A 261 -9.35 3.97 2.70
N THR A 262 -8.21 3.64 2.10
CA THR A 262 -7.91 3.91 0.67
C THR A 262 -8.90 3.22 -0.25
N VAL A 263 -9.18 1.94 -0.01
CA VAL A 263 -10.15 1.16 -0.78
C VAL A 263 -11.56 1.70 -0.60
N GLY A 264 -11.95 2.02 0.63
CA GLY A 264 -13.24 2.61 0.94
C GLY A 264 -13.44 3.96 0.25
N PHE A 265 -12.47 4.86 0.36
CA PHE A 265 -12.45 6.16 -0.31
C PHE A 265 -12.48 6.01 -1.83
N TYR A 266 -11.71 5.08 -2.40
CA TYR A 266 -11.71 4.77 -3.82
C TYR A 266 -13.12 4.38 -4.32
N PHE A 267 -13.84 3.55 -3.56
CA PHE A 267 -15.19 3.10 -3.92
C PHE A 267 -16.27 4.15 -3.68
N GLN A 268 -16.11 5.02 -2.68
CA GLN A 268 -17.04 6.12 -2.43
C GLN A 268 -16.90 7.25 -3.45
N THR A 269 -15.69 7.55 -3.93
CA THR A 269 -15.41 8.70 -4.82
C THR A 269 -15.33 8.35 -6.31
N ARG A 270 -15.44 7.07 -6.68
CA ARG A 270 -15.38 6.68 -8.10
C ARG A 270 -16.59 7.24 -8.85
N ARG A 271 -16.34 7.90 -9.98
CA ARG A 271 -17.39 8.40 -10.88
C ARG A 271 -18.06 7.25 -11.66
N SER A 272 -19.16 7.57 -12.34
CA SER A 272 -19.77 6.67 -13.32
C SER A 272 -18.78 6.32 -14.42
N CYS A 273 -18.83 5.06 -14.86
CA CYS A 273 -17.93 4.58 -15.90
C CYS A 273 -18.36 5.14 -17.25
N ARG A 274 -17.50 5.95 -17.89
CA ARG A 274 -17.78 6.50 -19.24
C ARG A 274 -18.06 5.45 -20.31
N ARG A 275 -17.55 4.21 -20.16
CA ARG A 275 -17.71 3.13 -21.15
C ARG A 275 -19.02 2.34 -21.01
N CYS A 276 -19.57 2.22 -19.80
CA CYS A 276 -20.78 1.42 -19.56
C CYS A 276 -21.90 2.19 -18.86
N GLY A 277 -21.72 3.48 -18.58
CA GLY A 277 -22.69 4.33 -17.87
C GLY A 277 -22.84 4.04 -16.37
N ARG A 278 -22.31 2.91 -15.86
CA ARG A 278 -22.60 2.44 -14.49
C ARG A 278 -21.92 3.30 -13.41
N GLY A 279 -22.74 3.88 -12.52
CA GLY A 279 -22.42 4.77 -11.38
C GLY A 279 -22.33 4.07 -10.04
#